data_AF-A0A1F1E9M1-F1
#
_entry.id   AF-A0A1F1E9M1-F1
#
_cell.length_a   1.000
_cell.length_b   1.000
_cell.length_c   1.000
_cell.angle_alpha   90.00
_cell.angle_beta   90.00
_cell.angle_gamma   90.00
#
_symmetry.space_group_name_H-M   'P 1'
#
loop_
_entity.id
_entity.type
_entity.pdbx_description
1 polymer ?
#
loop_
_entity_poly.entity_id
_entity_poly.type
_entity_poly.pdbx_seq_one_letter_code
_entity_poly.pdbx_strand_id
1 'polypeptide(L)'
;MKPTSLAVRKARELLGVKKVLAASLTALMLPTLYACSDIGRGEKLVTPALAEMSEEDIDLMRAHAENTNQLIDPKFVDKVTVVQDEWGIESARLFFNKSHTLFVAENSDAAKLRAASIAIAQRAPMVVYDDSNRSEILRLVDDIGAGLVVTVGDVPFADTFHPGHEHEHQFVHDPGNTKALGEYTAYSFTSKVIANPARMVEEVARLDANDRFELKAAWQPLPQEITHEKMPAIPGQTRRDGQMAPNIVATAQTPLVNVANANAYGGTILMMPDPDPTATKVGAAMVIGLENGPVVALGPEFGQPKEFSEKIAQGWQG
;
A
#
# COMPACT_ATOMS: atom_id res chain seq x y z
N MET A 1 71.66 36.37 0.10
CA MET A 1 71.74 37.77 0.57
C MET A 1 70.32 38.30 0.79
N LYS A 2 70.11 39.23 1.74
CA LYS A 2 68.98 40.18 1.81
C LYS A 2 69.58 41.60 1.69
N PRO A 3 68.95 42.56 1.01
CA PRO A 3 67.97 43.50 1.63
C PRO A 3 66.76 43.78 0.67
N THR A 4 65.75 44.66 0.86
CA THR A 4 65.21 45.55 1.95
C THR A 4 63.66 45.63 1.73
N SER A 5 62.78 45.96 2.69
CA SER A 5 62.24 47.31 3.13
C SER A 5 61.79 48.28 2.01
N LEU A 6 60.84 49.22 2.22
CA LEU A 6 60.10 49.72 3.41
C LEU A 6 58.56 49.62 3.17
N ALA A 7 57.59 49.63 4.10
CA ALA A 7 57.41 50.14 5.47
C ALA A 7 57.10 51.66 5.61
N VAL A 8 56.06 52.03 6.41
CA VAL A 8 55.99 53.14 7.42
C VAL A 8 54.54 53.51 7.80
N ARG A 9 54.19 53.27 9.10
CA ARG A 9 53.39 54.08 10.10
C ARG A 9 52.07 54.77 9.68
N LYS A 10 51.09 55.11 10.54
CA LYS A 10 51.00 55.52 11.98
C LYS A 10 49.51 55.27 12.40
N ALA A 11 49.08 54.67 13.52
CA ALA A 11 49.43 54.75 14.94
C ALA A 11 48.85 55.97 15.72
N ARG A 12 47.69 55.78 16.39
CA ARG A 12 47.39 56.33 17.74
C ARG A 12 46.14 55.70 18.39
N GLU A 13 46.17 55.54 19.71
CA GLU A 13 45.04 55.15 20.58
C GLU A 13 44.33 56.39 21.17
N LEU A 14 43.15 56.21 21.78
CA LEU A 14 42.91 56.58 23.19
C LEU A 14 41.59 55.98 23.75
N LEU A 15 41.48 55.90 25.09
CA LEU A 15 40.42 55.20 25.82
C LEU A 15 39.11 56.03 25.96
N GLY A 16 37.98 55.33 26.15
CA GLY A 16 36.71 55.94 26.56
C GLY A 16 35.69 54.94 27.10
N VAL A 17 35.66 54.72 28.42
CA VAL A 17 34.70 53.82 29.09
C VAL A 17 33.41 54.55 29.45
N LYS A 18 32.24 53.99 29.08
CA LYS A 18 30.96 54.17 29.81
C LYS A 18 29.95 53.08 29.44
N LYS A 19 29.20 52.59 30.45
CA LYS A 19 28.07 51.66 30.27
C LYS A 19 26.77 52.44 30.06
N VAL A 20 25.89 51.98 29.18
CA VAL A 20 24.45 52.33 29.11
C VAL A 20 23.66 51.04 28.81
N LEU A 21 22.37 51.02 29.13
CA LEU A 21 21.54 49.81 29.25
C LEU A 21 20.90 49.33 27.94
N ALA A 22 20.69 48.01 27.92
CA ALA A 22 19.62 47.20 27.29
C ALA A 22 18.55 47.86 26.40
N ALA A 23 18.22 47.15 25.30
CA ALA A 23 16.83 46.73 25.04
C ALA A 23 16.75 45.48 24.14
N SER A 24 15.97 44.53 24.61
CA SER A 24 15.51 43.26 24.01
C SER A 24 15.10 43.29 22.53
N LEU A 25 15.49 42.26 21.78
CA LEU A 25 14.67 41.71 20.69
C LEU A 25 14.37 40.23 20.99
N THR A 26 13.17 39.95 21.50
CA THR A 26 12.74 38.57 21.77
C THR A 26 12.26 37.94 20.47
N ALA A 27 12.98 36.93 19.97
CA ALA A 27 12.53 36.16 18.82
C ALA A 27 11.33 35.28 19.21
N LEU A 28 10.12 35.68 18.81
CA LEU A 28 8.96 34.80 18.88
C LEU A 28 9.15 33.66 17.86
N MET A 29 9.55 32.49 18.36
CA MET A 29 9.27 31.23 17.67
C MET A 29 7.76 31.02 17.64
N LEU A 30 7.14 31.33 16.50
CA LEU A 30 5.75 30.98 16.22
C LEU A 30 5.70 29.49 15.83
N PRO A 31 5.12 28.59 16.65
CA PRO A 31 4.82 27.25 16.18
C PRO A 31 3.73 27.35 15.10
N THR A 32 4.01 26.84 13.90
CA THR A 32 3.02 26.78 12.81
C THR A 32 1.95 25.75 13.15
N LEU A 33 0.81 26.21 13.63
CA LEU A 33 -0.35 25.39 13.99
C LEU A 33 -1.01 24.75 12.75
N TYR A 34 -0.44 23.66 12.25
CA TYR A 34 -1.19 22.65 11.49
C TYR A 34 -1.98 21.77 12.47
N ALA A 35 -3.00 22.38 13.09
CA ALA A 35 -3.84 21.77 14.11
C ALA A 35 -5.32 21.94 13.74
N CYS A 36 -5.72 21.40 12.58
CA CYS A 36 -7.12 21.32 12.17
C CYS A 36 -7.87 20.24 12.99
N SER A 37 -8.20 20.60 14.24
CA SER A 37 -9.32 20.04 15.02
C SER A 37 -9.52 18.52 15.00
N ASP A 38 -8.76 17.80 15.82
CA ASP A 38 -9.20 16.50 16.39
C ASP A 38 -9.30 16.59 17.93
N ILE A 39 -9.76 17.76 18.41
CA ILE A 39 -9.84 18.08 19.84
C ILE A 39 -11.13 17.49 20.40
N GLY A 40 -11.07 16.23 20.84
CA GLY A 40 -12.17 15.56 21.56
C GLY A 40 -12.33 14.07 21.26
N ARG A 41 -11.65 13.55 20.23
CA ARG A 41 -11.46 12.11 20.01
C ARG A 41 -9.98 11.80 20.25
N GLY A 42 -9.68 10.63 20.82
CA GLY A 42 -8.30 10.15 20.92
C GLY A 42 -7.82 9.63 19.56
N GLU A 43 -6.51 9.43 19.41
CA GLU A 43 -5.93 8.78 18.21
C GLU A 43 -6.67 7.48 17.88
N LYS A 44 -7.09 7.29 16.62
CA LYS A 44 -7.99 6.22 16.18
C LYS A 44 -7.50 4.85 16.66
N LEU A 45 -8.36 4.09 17.34
CA LEU A 45 -8.03 2.75 17.84
C LEU A 45 -7.96 1.73 16.70
N VAL A 46 -8.95 1.74 15.80
CA VAL A 46 -9.03 0.74 14.71
C VAL A 46 -8.13 1.16 13.53
N THR A 47 -6.85 0.85 13.67
CA THR A 47 -5.74 1.10 12.72
C THR A 47 -4.81 -0.12 12.66
N PRO A 48 -3.86 -0.20 11.71
CA PRO A 48 -2.91 -1.33 11.65
C PRO A 48 -2.06 -1.51 12.92
N ALA A 49 -1.87 -0.46 13.73
CA ALA A 49 -1.16 -0.53 15.00
C ALA A 49 -1.91 -1.36 16.07
N LEU A 50 -3.21 -1.60 15.91
CA LEU A 50 -4.02 -2.45 16.79
C LEU A 50 -3.48 -3.89 16.91
N ALA A 51 -2.76 -4.38 15.89
CA ALA A 51 -2.10 -5.68 15.90
C ALA A 51 -0.84 -5.74 16.80
N GLU A 52 -0.36 -4.59 17.29
CA GLU A 52 0.83 -4.46 18.14
C GLU A 52 0.49 -4.00 19.59
N MET A 53 -0.79 -3.78 19.89
CA MET A 53 -1.27 -3.39 21.22
C MET A 53 -1.41 -4.59 22.16
N SER A 54 -1.25 -4.38 23.48
CA SER A 54 -1.59 -5.41 24.48
C SER A 54 -3.10 -5.46 24.71
N GLU A 55 -3.62 -6.59 25.22
CA GLU A 55 -5.06 -6.76 25.38
C GLU A 55 -5.66 -5.80 26.42
N GLU A 56 -4.89 -5.31 27.39
CA GLU A 56 -5.33 -4.34 28.40
C GLU A 56 -5.72 -2.99 27.78
N ASP A 57 -4.98 -2.52 26.77
CA ASP A 57 -5.18 -1.21 26.13
C ASP A 57 -6.31 -1.20 25.07
N ILE A 58 -6.88 -2.37 24.75
CA ILE A 58 -7.94 -2.50 23.72
C ILE A 58 -9.33 -2.26 24.33
N ASP A 59 -9.93 -1.12 24.02
CA ASP A 59 -11.33 -0.82 24.33
C ASP A 59 -12.27 -1.30 23.20
N LEU A 60 -13.01 -2.39 23.45
CA LEU A 60 -13.96 -2.97 22.51
C LEU A 60 -15.20 -2.10 22.26
N MET A 61 -15.64 -1.30 23.26
CA MET A 61 -16.76 -0.37 23.09
C MET A 61 -16.35 0.79 22.18
N ARG A 62 -15.12 1.29 22.35
CA ARG A 62 -14.51 2.26 21.43
C ARG A 62 -14.34 1.68 20.04
N ALA A 63 -13.81 0.47 19.91
CA ALA A 63 -13.63 -0.20 18.62
C ALA A 63 -14.97 -0.35 17.88
N HIS A 64 -16.03 -0.81 18.56
CA HIS A 64 -17.38 -0.86 18.00
C HIS A 64 -17.86 0.51 17.51
N ALA A 65 -17.66 1.57 18.31
CA ALA A 65 -18.04 2.93 17.92
C ALA A 65 -17.26 3.44 16.70
N GLU A 66 -15.97 3.09 16.55
CA GLU A 66 -15.16 3.45 15.38
C GLU A 66 -15.43 2.58 14.15
N ASN A 67 -15.87 1.34 14.33
CA ASN A 67 -16.30 0.46 13.23
C ASN A 67 -17.65 0.91 12.64
N THR A 68 -18.62 1.20 13.51
CA THR A 68 -20.00 1.52 13.10
C THR A 68 -20.22 2.97 12.64
N ASN A 69 -19.35 3.92 13.01
CA ASN A 69 -19.48 5.35 12.62
C ASN A 69 -18.52 5.76 11.49
N GLN A 70 -18.46 4.98 10.40
CA GLN A 70 -17.64 5.30 9.22
C GLN A 70 -18.52 5.73 8.02
N LEU A 71 -17.94 6.57 7.14
CA LEU A 71 -18.53 6.88 5.83
C LEU A 71 -17.93 5.91 4.81
N ILE A 72 -18.76 5.11 4.15
CA ILE A 72 -18.34 3.92 3.39
C ILE A 72 -18.86 3.98 1.94
N ASP A 73 -18.04 3.50 0.99
CA ASP A 73 -18.41 3.34 -0.43
C ASP A 73 -19.70 2.49 -0.52
N PRO A 74 -20.79 3.01 -1.13
CA PRO A 74 -22.08 2.33 -1.21
C PRO A 74 -22.05 0.91 -1.77
N LYS A 75 -20.99 0.49 -2.47
CA LYS A 75 -20.84 -0.89 -2.92
C LYS A 75 -20.61 -1.90 -1.77
N PHE A 76 -20.12 -1.46 -0.62
CA PHE A 76 -19.82 -2.30 0.56
C PHE A 76 -20.83 -2.19 1.71
N VAL A 77 -21.70 -1.18 1.70
CA VAL A 77 -22.74 -0.98 2.73
C VAL A 77 -23.62 -2.23 2.86
N ASP A 78 -23.92 -2.59 4.11
CA ASP A 78 -24.69 -3.78 4.52
C ASP A 78 -24.16 -5.12 3.98
N LYS A 79 -22.82 -5.27 3.87
CA LYS A 79 -22.17 -6.49 3.39
C LYS A 79 -20.97 -6.94 4.22
N VAL A 80 -21.02 -8.22 4.61
CA VAL A 80 -19.84 -9.03 4.92
C VAL A 80 -19.35 -9.69 3.63
N THR A 81 -18.08 -9.50 3.27
CA THR A 81 -17.44 -10.11 2.09
C THR A 81 -16.25 -10.95 2.54
N VAL A 82 -16.08 -12.15 1.98
CA VAL A 82 -14.85 -12.96 2.14
C VAL A 82 -14.38 -13.39 0.76
N VAL A 83 -13.23 -12.87 0.33
CA VAL A 83 -12.61 -13.18 -0.96
C VAL A 83 -12.04 -14.60 -0.91
N GLN A 84 -12.47 -15.48 -1.80
CA GLN A 84 -12.05 -16.90 -1.83
C GLN A 84 -10.91 -17.16 -2.84
N ASP A 85 -10.64 -16.17 -3.69
CA ASP A 85 -9.74 -16.22 -4.84
C ASP A 85 -8.24 -16.14 -4.47
N GLU A 86 -7.45 -17.08 -5.01
CA GLU A 86 -5.99 -17.15 -4.82
C GLU A 86 -5.21 -16.29 -5.83
N TRP A 87 -5.84 -15.87 -6.93
CA TRP A 87 -5.20 -15.31 -8.13
C TRP A 87 -5.41 -13.81 -8.32
N GLY A 88 -6.32 -13.19 -7.55
CA GLY A 88 -6.57 -11.75 -7.53
C GLY A 88 -7.66 -11.26 -8.49
N ILE A 89 -8.32 -12.15 -9.22
CA ILE A 89 -9.38 -11.84 -10.18
C ILE A 89 -10.64 -11.33 -9.46
N GLU A 90 -11.03 -11.93 -8.33
CA GLU A 90 -12.17 -11.51 -7.52
C GLU A 90 -11.85 -10.19 -6.81
N SER A 91 -10.68 -10.07 -6.18
CA SER A 91 -10.28 -8.84 -5.48
C SER A 91 -10.10 -7.67 -6.45
N ALA A 92 -9.56 -7.90 -7.65
CA ALA A 92 -9.51 -6.89 -8.70
C ALA A 92 -10.92 -6.40 -9.08
N ARG A 93 -11.89 -7.29 -9.30
CA ARG A 93 -13.29 -6.93 -9.60
C ARG A 93 -13.96 -6.17 -8.44
N LEU A 94 -13.77 -6.65 -7.22
CA LEU A 94 -14.36 -6.08 -6.00
C LEU A 94 -13.90 -4.63 -5.78
N PHE A 95 -12.60 -4.37 -5.94
CA PHE A 95 -12.01 -3.07 -5.69
C PHE A 95 -12.06 -2.14 -6.91
N PHE A 96 -11.85 -2.64 -8.13
CA PHE A 96 -11.69 -1.83 -9.35
C PHE A 96 -12.82 -2.09 -10.36
N ASN A 97 -13.87 -1.26 -10.29
CA ASN A 97 -14.95 -1.24 -11.28
C ASN A 97 -14.50 -0.84 -12.70
N LYS A 98 -13.36 -0.15 -12.82
CA LYS A 98 -12.61 0.14 -14.04
C LYS A 98 -11.15 0.36 -13.69
N SER A 99 -10.21 0.01 -14.56
CA SER A 99 -8.80 0.44 -14.49
C SER A 99 -8.23 0.53 -15.90
N HIS A 100 -7.42 1.56 -16.19
CA HIS A 100 -6.72 1.63 -17.47
C HIS A 100 -5.58 0.61 -17.56
N THR A 101 -5.04 0.17 -16.43
CA THR A 101 -3.90 -0.75 -16.34
C THR A 101 -4.25 -1.98 -15.51
N LEU A 102 -3.81 -3.17 -15.97
CA LEU A 102 -3.77 -4.40 -15.19
C LEU A 102 -2.33 -4.92 -15.12
N PHE A 103 -1.86 -5.26 -13.92
CA PHE A 103 -0.60 -5.99 -13.74
C PHE A 103 -0.85 -7.50 -13.71
N VAL A 104 0.03 -8.28 -14.34
CA VAL A 104 -0.05 -9.75 -14.37
C VAL A 104 1.30 -10.32 -13.96
N ALA A 105 1.38 -10.91 -12.78
CA ALA A 105 2.61 -11.50 -12.25
C ALA A 105 2.71 -13.01 -12.58
N GLU A 106 3.89 -13.49 -12.92
CA GLU A 106 4.27 -14.90 -12.80
C GLU A 106 3.97 -15.41 -11.37
N ASN A 107 3.71 -16.72 -11.22
CA ASN A 107 3.44 -17.36 -9.94
C ASN A 107 4.69 -17.52 -9.02
N SER A 108 5.62 -16.57 -9.03
CA SER A 108 6.81 -16.53 -8.17
C SER A 108 6.77 -15.38 -7.16
N ASP A 109 7.40 -15.55 -6.00
CA ASP A 109 7.43 -14.54 -4.92
C ASP A 109 8.07 -13.23 -5.41
N ALA A 110 9.13 -13.36 -6.21
CA ALA A 110 9.84 -12.24 -6.80
C ALA A 110 8.94 -11.41 -7.73
N ALA A 111 8.19 -12.07 -8.63
CA ALA A 111 7.26 -11.41 -9.53
C ALA A 111 6.07 -10.81 -8.80
N LYS A 112 5.49 -11.53 -7.83
CA LYS A 112 4.39 -11.05 -6.98
C LYS A 112 4.76 -9.79 -6.19
N LEU A 113 5.91 -9.78 -5.52
CA LEU A 113 6.39 -8.61 -4.75
C LEU A 113 6.70 -7.41 -5.64
N ARG A 114 7.34 -7.65 -6.80
CA ARG A 114 7.59 -6.62 -7.81
C ARG A 114 6.28 -6.04 -8.30
N ALA A 115 5.37 -6.86 -8.82
CA ALA A 115 4.07 -6.42 -9.33
C ALA A 115 3.24 -5.67 -8.29
N ALA A 116 3.17 -6.17 -7.04
CA ALA A 116 2.48 -5.48 -5.94
C ALA A 116 3.05 -4.08 -5.68
N SER A 117 4.37 -3.93 -5.71
CA SER A 117 5.04 -2.64 -5.54
C SER A 117 4.62 -1.62 -6.59
N ILE A 118 4.49 -2.05 -7.85
CA ILE A 118 4.07 -1.17 -8.96
C ILE A 118 2.56 -0.91 -8.93
N ALA A 119 1.75 -1.94 -8.71
CA ALA A 119 0.29 -1.88 -8.63
C ALA A 119 -0.19 -0.92 -7.53
N ILE A 120 0.38 -1.04 -6.33
CA ILE A 120 0.10 -0.15 -5.19
C ILE A 120 0.52 1.28 -5.53
N ALA A 121 1.74 1.49 -6.06
CA ALA A 121 2.24 2.80 -6.43
C ALA A 121 1.36 3.49 -7.50
N GLN A 122 0.89 2.75 -8.50
CA GLN A 122 0.08 3.28 -9.61
C GLN A 122 -1.44 3.27 -9.35
N ARG A 123 -1.88 2.79 -8.17
CA ARG A 123 -3.29 2.66 -7.77
C ARG A 123 -4.12 1.87 -8.80
N ALA A 124 -3.58 0.74 -9.23
CA ALA A 124 -4.13 -0.16 -10.25
C ALA A 124 -4.13 -1.63 -9.76
N PRO A 125 -5.02 -2.50 -10.26
CA PRO A 125 -5.08 -3.90 -9.85
C PRO A 125 -3.92 -4.73 -10.41
N MET A 126 -3.65 -5.84 -9.73
CA MET A 126 -2.83 -6.94 -10.20
C MET A 126 -3.54 -8.30 -10.08
N VAL A 127 -3.08 -9.26 -10.88
CA VAL A 127 -3.42 -10.68 -10.78
C VAL A 127 -2.15 -11.53 -10.87
N VAL A 128 -2.25 -12.78 -10.43
CA VAL A 128 -1.20 -13.81 -10.60
C VAL A 128 -1.63 -14.76 -11.71
N TYR A 129 -0.74 -14.98 -12.68
CA TYR A 129 -0.96 -15.87 -13.81
C TYR A 129 -0.78 -17.34 -13.43
N ASP A 130 -1.71 -18.16 -13.92
CA ASP A 130 -1.58 -19.59 -14.13
C ASP A 130 -2.31 -19.95 -15.45
N ASP A 131 -1.88 -20.99 -16.17
CA ASP A 131 -2.52 -21.33 -17.45
C ASP A 131 -4.02 -21.70 -17.27
N SER A 132 -4.38 -22.27 -16.11
CA SER A 132 -5.77 -22.54 -15.75
C SER A 132 -6.64 -21.27 -15.62
N ASN A 133 -6.05 -20.13 -15.25
CA ASN A 133 -6.75 -18.86 -15.06
C ASN A 133 -6.60 -17.89 -16.25
N ARG A 134 -5.81 -18.23 -17.28
CA ARG A 134 -5.57 -17.40 -18.48
C ARG A 134 -6.85 -16.79 -19.07
N SER A 135 -7.88 -17.61 -19.25
CA SER A 135 -9.17 -17.19 -19.82
C SER A 135 -9.99 -16.27 -18.90
N GLU A 136 -9.70 -16.28 -17.59
CA GLU A 136 -10.31 -15.41 -16.58
C GLU A 136 -9.62 -14.05 -16.55
N ILE A 137 -8.29 -14.03 -16.68
CA ILE A 137 -7.48 -12.80 -16.78
C ILE A 137 -7.85 -12.01 -18.04
N LEU A 138 -8.02 -12.66 -19.18
CA LEU A 138 -8.46 -11.97 -20.41
C LEU A 138 -9.86 -11.36 -20.24
N ARG A 139 -10.81 -12.07 -19.63
CA ARG A 139 -12.13 -11.49 -19.27
C ARG A 139 -12.02 -10.34 -18.28
N LEU A 140 -11.07 -10.39 -17.34
CA LEU A 140 -10.84 -9.30 -16.39
C LEU A 140 -10.34 -8.02 -17.07
N VAL A 141 -9.48 -8.14 -18.09
CA VAL A 141 -9.00 -7.02 -18.91
C VAL A 141 -10.17 -6.29 -19.55
N ASP A 142 -11.11 -7.03 -20.15
CA ASP A 142 -12.34 -6.48 -20.73
C ASP A 142 -13.25 -5.85 -19.67
N ASP A 143 -13.56 -6.60 -18.59
CA ASP A 143 -14.52 -6.21 -17.55
C ASP A 143 -14.11 -4.91 -16.82
N ILE A 144 -12.81 -4.64 -16.66
CA ILE A 144 -12.31 -3.39 -16.06
C ILE A 144 -11.92 -2.33 -17.11
N GLY A 145 -11.93 -2.65 -18.40
CA GLY A 145 -11.52 -1.75 -19.48
C GLY A 145 -10.03 -1.39 -19.47
N ALA A 146 -9.17 -2.38 -19.21
CA ALA A 146 -7.72 -2.18 -19.20
C ALA A 146 -7.17 -2.08 -20.63
N GLY A 147 -6.80 -0.86 -21.03
CA GLY A 147 -6.10 -0.60 -22.30
C GLY A 147 -4.60 -0.92 -22.25
N LEU A 148 -4.05 -1.18 -21.06
CA LEU A 148 -2.65 -1.52 -20.83
C LEU A 148 -2.54 -2.74 -19.89
N VAL A 149 -1.87 -3.79 -20.34
CA VAL A 149 -1.54 -4.97 -19.54
C VAL A 149 -0.02 -5.04 -19.37
N VAL A 150 0.44 -5.10 -18.12
CA VAL A 150 1.87 -5.13 -17.78
C VAL A 150 2.22 -6.47 -17.13
N THR A 151 3.02 -7.29 -17.78
CA THR A 151 3.47 -8.57 -17.23
C THR A 151 4.75 -8.43 -16.41
N VAL A 152 4.92 -9.26 -15.39
CA VAL A 152 6.08 -9.26 -14.49
C VAL A 152 6.53 -10.70 -14.27
N GLY A 153 7.77 -11.03 -14.65
CA GLY A 153 8.21 -12.42 -14.73
C GLY A 153 7.68 -13.13 -15.99
N ASP A 154 7.87 -14.45 -16.06
CA ASP A 154 7.44 -15.27 -17.20
C ASP A 154 5.90 -15.39 -17.25
N VAL A 155 5.30 -14.85 -18.32
CA VAL A 155 3.86 -14.86 -18.56
C VAL A 155 3.61 -15.21 -20.04
N PRO A 156 3.71 -16.50 -20.43
CA PRO A 156 3.82 -16.95 -21.82
C PRO A 156 2.68 -16.55 -22.77
N PHE A 157 1.53 -16.10 -22.27
CA PHE A 157 0.47 -15.61 -23.14
C PHE A 157 0.73 -14.23 -23.72
N ALA A 158 1.58 -13.40 -23.11
CA ALA A 158 1.88 -12.05 -23.60
C ALA A 158 2.54 -12.07 -24.98
N ASP A 159 3.44 -13.03 -25.22
CA ASP A 159 4.13 -13.21 -26.51
C ASP A 159 3.16 -13.50 -27.66
N THR A 160 1.96 -14.03 -27.38
CA THR A 160 0.95 -14.28 -28.41
C THR A 160 0.25 -13.03 -28.94
N PHE A 161 0.51 -11.85 -28.36
CA PHE A 161 -0.06 -10.55 -28.74
C PHE A 161 0.95 -9.61 -29.44
N HIS A 162 1.87 -10.18 -30.23
CA HIS A 162 2.89 -9.40 -30.97
C HIS A 162 2.31 -8.36 -31.96
N PRO A 163 3.08 -7.29 -32.31
CA PRO A 163 2.58 -6.18 -33.12
C PRO A 163 2.17 -6.59 -34.54
N GLY A 164 1.02 -6.11 -34.99
CA GLY A 164 0.44 -6.41 -36.31
C GLY A 164 -1.02 -6.88 -36.24
N HIS A 165 -1.48 -7.29 -35.06
CA HIS A 165 -2.89 -7.43 -34.74
C HIS A 165 -3.33 -6.24 -33.87
N GLU A 166 -4.24 -5.42 -34.39
CA GLU A 166 -4.83 -4.28 -33.66
C GLU A 166 -5.88 -4.80 -32.65
N HIS A 167 -5.38 -5.40 -31.56
CA HIS A 167 -6.17 -5.65 -30.36
C HIS A 167 -6.35 -4.34 -29.58
N GLU A 168 -7.45 -4.22 -28.82
CA GLU A 168 -7.83 -2.99 -28.09
C GLU A 168 -6.92 -2.68 -26.87
N HIS A 169 -5.93 -3.54 -26.60
CA HIS A 169 -5.09 -3.53 -25.41
C HIS A 169 -3.61 -3.59 -25.77
N GLN A 170 -2.79 -2.74 -25.14
CA GLN A 170 -1.34 -2.76 -25.23
C GLN A 170 -0.76 -3.74 -24.20
N PHE A 171 0.16 -4.62 -24.63
CA PHE A 171 0.93 -5.50 -23.73
C PHE A 171 2.36 -4.99 -23.55
N VAL A 172 2.89 -5.08 -22.33
CA VAL A 172 4.24 -4.62 -21.94
C VAL A 172 4.85 -5.59 -20.94
N HIS A 173 6.10 -6.00 -21.12
CA HIS A 173 6.82 -6.84 -20.16
C HIS A 173 7.70 -5.97 -19.24
N ASP A 174 7.66 -6.19 -17.92
CA ASP A 174 8.57 -5.53 -16.98
C ASP A 174 9.95 -6.24 -16.94
N PRO A 175 11.06 -5.59 -17.34
CA PRO A 175 12.39 -6.20 -17.48
C PRO A 175 13.12 -6.40 -16.13
N GLY A 176 12.37 -6.60 -15.04
CA GLY A 176 12.81 -6.96 -13.69
C GLY A 176 13.77 -6.02 -12.95
N ASN A 177 14.12 -4.86 -13.52
CA ASN A 177 15.16 -3.97 -12.98
C ASN A 177 14.63 -2.62 -12.49
N THR A 178 15.25 -2.09 -11.43
CA THR A 178 14.82 -0.85 -10.74
C THR A 178 15.03 0.41 -11.58
N LYS A 179 15.94 0.40 -12.55
CA LYS A 179 16.17 1.55 -13.45
C LYS A 179 14.99 1.72 -14.42
N ALA A 180 14.62 0.66 -15.13
CA ALA A 180 13.48 0.66 -16.04
C ALA A 180 12.18 1.04 -15.30
N LEU A 181 12.00 0.55 -14.07
CA LEU A 181 10.87 0.91 -13.22
C LEU A 181 10.70 2.43 -13.11
N GLY A 182 11.76 3.18 -12.81
CA GLY A 182 11.68 4.64 -12.74
C GLY A 182 11.47 5.33 -14.08
N GLU A 183 11.86 4.70 -15.19
CA GLU A 183 11.72 5.24 -16.54
C GLU A 183 10.27 5.14 -17.08
N TYR A 184 9.53 4.08 -16.73
CA TYR A 184 8.12 3.93 -17.13
C TYR A 184 7.09 4.37 -16.07
N THR A 185 7.44 4.39 -14.78
CA THR A 185 6.51 4.87 -13.72
C THR A 185 6.57 6.37 -13.47
N ALA A 186 7.64 7.03 -13.93
CA ALA A 186 8.01 8.40 -13.55
C ALA A 186 8.27 8.61 -12.04
N TYR A 187 8.51 7.54 -11.27
CA TYR A 187 8.84 7.60 -9.84
C TYR A 187 10.20 6.96 -9.55
N SER A 188 11.02 7.59 -8.69
CA SER A 188 12.22 6.95 -8.15
C SER A 188 11.83 5.98 -7.03
N PHE A 189 12.10 4.69 -7.23
CA PHE A 189 11.81 3.65 -6.24
C PHE A 189 13.02 3.35 -5.33
N THR A 190 12.74 3.08 -4.05
CA THR A 190 13.74 2.61 -3.08
C THR A 190 13.55 1.11 -2.87
N SER A 191 14.58 0.28 -3.12
CA SER A 191 14.45 -1.16 -2.89
C SER A 191 14.40 -1.51 -1.39
N LYS A 192 13.39 -2.27 -0.97
CA LYS A 192 13.22 -2.84 0.37
C LYS A 192 13.31 -4.36 0.28
N VAL A 193 14.36 -4.94 0.86
CA VAL A 193 14.60 -6.39 0.82
C VAL A 193 13.88 -7.07 1.98
N ILE A 194 12.99 -8.00 1.66
CA ILE A 194 12.31 -8.89 2.61
C ILE A 194 13.22 -10.12 2.81
N ALA A 195 13.57 -10.41 4.06
CA ALA A 195 14.48 -11.51 4.40
C ALA A 195 13.77 -12.84 4.76
N ASN A 196 12.46 -12.81 5.04
CA ASN A 196 11.66 -13.97 5.45
C ASN A 196 10.36 -14.02 4.63
N PRO A 197 10.07 -15.11 3.88
CA PRO A 197 8.83 -15.27 3.12
C PRO A 197 7.56 -15.06 3.96
N ALA A 198 7.57 -15.49 5.22
CA ALA A 198 6.41 -15.37 6.11
C ALA A 198 5.99 -13.92 6.44
N ARG A 199 6.78 -12.91 6.03
CA ARG A 199 6.43 -11.49 6.17
C ARG A 199 5.92 -10.83 4.88
N MET A 200 5.90 -11.53 3.74
CA MET A 200 5.55 -10.91 2.45
C MET A 200 4.19 -10.20 2.46
N VAL A 201 3.16 -10.85 3.02
CA VAL A 201 1.78 -10.32 3.08
C VAL A 201 1.72 -9.08 3.98
N GLU A 202 2.40 -9.12 5.13
CA GLU A 202 2.52 -8.00 6.08
C GLU A 202 3.26 -6.79 5.47
N GLU A 203 4.36 -7.04 4.75
CA GLU A 203 5.17 -6.01 4.10
C GLU A 203 4.44 -5.34 2.91
N VAL A 204 3.54 -6.07 2.24
CA VAL A 204 2.61 -5.54 1.22
C VAL A 204 1.44 -4.77 1.86
N ALA A 205 0.90 -5.24 2.99
CA ALA A 205 -0.14 -4.54 3.75
C ALA A 205 0.33 -3.19 4.30
N ARG A 206 1.58 -3.10 4.77
CA ARG A 206 2.20 -1.89 5.32
C ARG A 206 2.80 -0.93 4.27
N LEU A 207 2.73 -1.24 2.97
CA LEU A 207 3.35 -0.42 1.92
C LEU A 207 2.52 0.84 1.62
N ASP A 208 2.99 2.04 1.99
CA ASP A 208 2.40 3.26 1.43
C ASP A 208 2.82 3.40 -0.05
N ALA A 209 1.83 3.54 -0.93
CA ALA A 209 2.02 3.90 -2.33
C ALA A 209 2.86 5.17 -2.50
N ASN A 210 2.78 6.15 -1.60
CA ASN A 210 3.49 7.42 -1.69
C ASN A 210 5.01 7.27 -1.53
N ASP A 211 5.47 6.31 -0.73
CA ASP A 211 6.89 6.11 -0.40
C ASP A 211 7.70 5.45 -1.53
N ARG A 212 7.01 4.84 -2.51
CA ARG A 212 7.62 4.20 -3.69
C ARG A 212 8.68 3.15 -3.31
N PHE A 213 8.41 2.30 -2.32
CA PHE A 213 9.28 1.14 -2.07
C PHE A 213 9.07 0.05 -3.13
N GLU A 214 10.16 -0.56 -3.56
CA GLU A 214 10.20 -1.76 -4.40
C GLU A 214 10.55 -2.95 -3.51
N LEU A 215 9.57 -3.80 -3.22
CA LEU A 215 9.75 -5.00 -2.41
C LEU A 215 10.53 -6.08 -3.20
N LYS A 216 11.55 -6.67 -2.57
CA LYS A 216 12.37 -7.74 -3.15
C LYS A 216 12.51 -8.93 -2.20
N ALA A 217 12.31 -10.14 -2.72
CA ALA A 217 12.63 -11.38 -2.01
C ALA A 217 14.16 -11.56 -1.89
N ALA A 218 14.68 -11.83 -0.69
CA ALA A 218 16.09 -12.17 -0.50
C ALA A 218 16.45 -13.58 -1.00
N TRP A 219 15.46 -14.49 -1.03
CA TRP A 219 15.62 -15.90 -1.40
C TRP A 219 15.42 -16.19 -2.90
N GLN A 220 14.72 -15.30 -3.62
CA GLN A 220 14.39 -15.46 -5.03
C GLN A 220 14.64 -14.13 -5.78
N PRO A 221 15.74 -13.99 -6.54
CA PRO A 221 15.92 -12.85 -7.42
C PRO A 221 14.97 -12.96 -8.61
N LEU A 222 14.33 -11.84 -8.99
CA LEU A 222 13.62 -11.74 -10.26
C LEU A 222 14.66 -11.72 -11.41
N PRO A 223 14.48 -12.49 -12.50
CA PRO A 223 15.29 -12.34 -13.71
C PRO A 223 15.26 -10.90 -14.23
N GLN A 224 16.34 -10.45 -14.89
CA GLN A 224 16.44 -9.10 -15.42
C GLN A 224 16.79 -9.13 -16.89
N GLU A 225 15.97 -8.45 -17.70
CA GLU A 225 16.21 -8.31 -19.12
C GLU A 225 16.94 -7.00 -19.43
N ILE A 226 17.96 -7.07 -20.29
CA ILE A 226 18.67 -5.89 -20.79
C ILE A 226 17.97 -5.43 -22.06
N THR A 227 16.82 -4.78 -21.91
CA THR A 227 16.20 -4.04 -23.02
C THR A 227 16.85 -2.66 -23.20
N HIS A 228 16.92 -2.21 -24.44
CA HIS A 228 17.28 -0.84 -24.82
C HIS A 228 16.08 -0.06 -25.38
N GLU A 229 14.90 -0.68 -25.44
CA GLU A 229 13.68 -0.03 -25.90
C GLU A 229 13.12 0.90 -24.81
N LYS A 230 12.56 2.04 -25.24
CA LYS A 230 11.93 2.95 -24.31
C LYS A 230 10.53 2.43 -23.97
N MET A 231 10.38 1.93 -22.74
CA MET A 231 9.09 1.48 -22.23
C MET A 231 8.03 2.60 -22.27
N PRO A 232 6.75 2.25 -22.57
CA PRO A 232 5.65 3.20 -22.50
C PRO A 232 5.39 3.59 -21.05
N ALA A 233 4.95 4.83 -20.82
CA ALA A 233 4.66 5.29 -19.46
C ALA A 233 3.39 4.62 -18.91
N ILE A 234 3.48 4.04 -17.72
CA ILE A 234 2.30 3.56 -16.98
C ILE A 234 1.64 4.79 -16.31
N PRO A 235 0.39 5.15 -16.65
CA PRO A 235 -0.25 6.32 -16.07
C PRO A 235 -0.70 6.03 -14.64
N GLY A 236 -0.13 6.77 -13.68
CA GLY A 236 -0.55 6.71 -12.28
C GLY A 236 -1.97 7.19 -12.08
N GLN A 237 -2.77 6.40 -11.36
CA GLN A 237 -4.18 6.64 -11.11
C GLN A 237 -4.39 7.32 -9.75
N THR A 238 -5.49 8.05 -9.59
CA THR A 238 -5.88 8.57 -8.27
C THR A 238 -6.35 7.43 -7.37
N ARG A 239 -6.11 7.57 -6.05
CA ARG A 239 -6.63 6.64 -5.03
C ARG A 239 -8.17 6.56 -5.11
N ARG A 240 -8.75 5.36 -5.00
CA ARG A 240 -10.09 5.01 -5.53
C ARG A 240 -11.18 4.82 -4.47
N ASP A 241 -10.80 4.55 -3.23
CA ASP A 241 -11.69 4.42 -2.07
C ASP A 241 -12.35 5.75 -1.64
N GLY A 242 -11.79 6.90 -2.00
CA GLY A 242 -12.33 8.21 -1.63
C GLY A 242 -12.27 8.56 -0.13
N GLN A 243 -11.46 7.84 0.67
CA GLN A 243 -11.50 7.81 2.15
C GLN A 243 -12.71 7.06 2.74
N MET A 244 -13.30 6.16 1.95
CA MET A 244 -14.53 5.42 2.28
C MET A 244 -14.37 3.89 2.09
N ALA A 245 -13.16 3.37 2.22
CA ALA A 245 -12.93 1.92 2.26
C ALA A 245 -13.59 1.29 3.50
N PRO A 246 -14.13 0.06 3.42
CA PRO A 246 -14.62 -0.69 4.57
C PRO A 246 -13.46 -1.10 5.48
N ASN A 247 -13.76 -1.67 6.65
CA ASN A 247 -12.73 -2.42 7.39
C ASN A 247 -12.30 -3.60 6.51
N ILE A 248 -11.00 -3.68 6.22
CA ILE A 248 -10.40 -4.74 5.41
C ILE A 248 -9.46 -5.55 6.30
N VAL A 249 -9.68 -6.86 6.39
CA VAL A 249 -8.90 -7.76 7.24
C VAL A 249 -8.16 -8.81 6.42
N ALA A 250 -6.94 -9.13 6.85
CA ALA A 250 -6.08 -10.17 6.27
C ALA A 250 -5.29 -10.88 7.37
N THR A 251 -4.87 -12.12 7.11
CA THR A 251 -3.90 -12.86 7.94
C THR A 251 -2.52 -12.84 7.29
N ALA A 252 -1.52 -13.45 7.91
CA ALA A 252 -0.23 -13.71 7.26
C ALA A 252 -0.30 -14.77 6.14
N GLN A 253 -1.42 -15.50 6.05
CA GLN A 253 -1.69 -16.59 5.11
C GLN A 253 -2.53 -16.14 3.90
N THR A 254 -3.19 -14.97 4.00
CA THR A 254 -4.00 -14.37 2.93
C THR A 254 -3.22 -14.30 1.60
N PRO A 255 -3.83 -14.64 0.45
CA PRO A 255 -3.20 -14.46 -0.86
C PRO A 255 -2.71 -13.02 -1.07
N LEU A 256 -1.39 -12.86 -1.23
CA LEU A 256 -0.69 -11.57 -1.32
C LEU A 256 -1.33 -10.60 -2.33
N VAL A 257 -1.82 -11.16 -3.45
CA VAL A 257 -2.49 -10.43 -4.54
C VAL A 257 -3.76 -9.71 -4.07
N ASN A 258 -4.51 -10.27 -3.12
CA ASN A 258 -5.73 -9.65 -2.58
C ASN A 258 -5.40 -8.46 -1.67
N VAL A 259 -4.33 -8.59 -0.87
CA VAL A 259 -3.79 -7.48 -0.05
C VAL A 259 -3.22 -6.38 -0.95
N ALA A 260 -2.52 -6.74 -2.02
CA ALA A 260 -2.01 -5.79 -3.00
C ALA A 260 -3.15 -5.01 -3.69
N ASN A 261 -4.23 -5.68 -4.10
CA ASN A 261 -5.41 -5.05 -4.70
C ASN A 261 -6.15 -4.12 -3.71
N ALA A 262 -6.33 -4.55 -2.46
CA ALA A 262 -6.94 -3.73 -1.41
C ALA A 262 -6.12 -2.45 -1.12
N ASN A 263 -4.80 -2.58 -1.01
CA ASN A 263 -3.90 -1.45 -0.80
C ASN A 263 -3.89 -0.52 -2.04
N ALA A 264 -3.76 -1.07 -3.25
CA ALA A 264 -3.78 -0.30 -4.49
C ALA A 264 -5.08 0.49 -4.69
N TYR A 265 -6.23 -0.01 -4.23
CA TYR A 265 -7.50 0.74 -4.22
C TYR A 265 -7.47 1.95 -3.26
N GLY A 266 -6.71 1.85 -2.16
CA GLY A 266 -6.60 2.88 -1.12
C GLY A 266 -7.09 2.44 0.26
N GLY A 267 -7.46 1.17 0.42
CA GLY A 267 -7.91 0.60 1.68
C GLY A 267 -6.79 0.43 2.70
N THR A 268 -7.14 0.52 3.98
CA THR A 268 -6.23 0.21 5.09
C THR A 268 -6.47 -1.24 5.52
N ILE A 269 -5.44 -2.08 5.43
CA ILE A 269 -5.53 -3.49 5.81
C ILE A 269 -5.17 -3.66 7.28
N LEU A 270 -6.05 -4.33 8.02
CA LEU A 270 -5.86 -4.74 9.41
C LEU A 270 -5.33 -6.18 9.42
N MET A 271 -4.09 -6.38 9.87
CA MET A 271 -3.47 -7.70 9.94
C MET A 271 -3.96 -8.43 11.18
N MET A 272 -4.94 -9.31 11.01
CA MET A 272 -5.55 -10.12 12.07
C MET A 272 -4.63 -11.31 12.42
N PRO A 273 -4.38 -11.60 13.71
CA PRO A 273 -3.44 -12.65 14.13
C PRO A 273 -3.96 -14.09 13.92
N ASP A 274 -5.28 -14.25 13.86
CA ASP A 274 -6.00 -15.51 13.62
C ASP A 274 -7.23 -15.19 12.76
N PRO A 275 -7.62 -16.01 11.77
CA PRO A 275 -8.81 -15.74 10.94
C PRO A 275 -10.14 -15.84 11.70
N ASP A 276 -10.16 -16.40 12.92
CA ASP A 276 -11.33 -16.34 13.79
C ASP A 276 -11.31 -15.05 14.65
N PRO A 277 -12.23 -14.09 14.42
CA PRO A 277 -12.25 -12.84 15.18
C PRO A 277 -12.66 -13.04 16.64
N THR A 278 -13.14 -14.22 17.04
CA THR A 278 -13.44 -14.55 18.45
C THR A 278 -12.20 -15.05 19.21
N ALA A 279 -11.13 -15.47 18.52
CA ALA A 279 -9.96 -16.10 19.13
C ALA A 279 -9.02 -15.13 19.87
N THR A 280 -9.05 -13.83 19.55
CA THR A 280 -8.20 -12.80 20.19
C THR A 280 -8.96 -11.49 20.38
N LYS A 281 -8.62 -10.72 21.43
CA LYS A 281 -9.24 -9.41 21.64
C LYS A 281 -8.91 -8.41 20.52
N VAL A 282 -7.71 -8.54 19.94
CA VAL A 282 -7.26 -7.83 18.73
C VAL A 282 -8.18 -8.12 17.55
N GLY A 283 -8.43 -9.39 17.23
CA GLY A 283 -9.29 -9.81 16.13
C GLY A 283 -10.71 -9.28 16.28
N ALA A 284 -11.30 -9.39 17.47
CA ALA A 284 -12.63 -8.84 17.74
C ALA A 284 -12.67 -7.32 17.55
N ALA A 285 -11.68 -6.57 18.06
CA ALA A 285 -11.63 -5.11 17.90
C ALA A 285 -11.62 -4.66 16.43
N MET A 286 -10.99 -5.42 15.52
CA MET A 286 -10.95 -5.11 14.08
C MET A 286 -12.31 -5.22 13.37
N VAL A 287 -13.30 -5.92 13.95
CA VAL A 287 -14.58 -6.22 13.26
C VAL A 287 -15.84 -6.09 14.11
N ILE A 288 -15.74 -5.86 15.43
CA ILE A 288 -16.90 -5.76 16.34
C ILE A 288 -17.91 -4.71 15.86
N GLY A 289 -19.19 -5.10 15.77
CA GLY A 289 -20.28 -4.28 15.21
C GLY A 289 -20.41 -4.31 13.68
N LEU A 290 -19.64 -5.18 12.99
CA LEU A 290 -19.69 -5.36 11.52
C LEU A 290 -20.25 -6.73 11.11
N GLU A 291 -21.06 -7.37 11.94
CA GLU A 291 -21.69 -8.66 11.63
C GLU A 291 -22.67 -8.57 10.44
N ASN A 292 -23.20 -7.38 10.18
CA ASN A 292 -23.97 -7.04 8.97
C ASN A 292 -23.13 -6.28 7.93
N GLY A 293 -21.80 -6.21 8.12
CA GLY A 293 -20.89 -5.34 7.37
C GLY A 293 -20.83 -3.91 7.90
N PRO A 294 -20.11 -2.99 7.21
CA PRO A 294 -19.33 -3.23 6.00
C PRO A 294 -17.89 -3.73 6.30
N VAL A 295 -17.60 -4.98 5.92
CA VAL A 295 -16.29 -5.61 6.15
C VAL A 295 -15.88 -6.52 4.99
N VAL A 296 -14.59 -6.54 4.67
CA VAL A 296 -13.99 -7.41 3.64
C VAL A 296 -12.83 -8.19 4.24
N ALA A 297 -12.97 -9.51 4.31
CA ALA A 297 -11.86 -10.42 4.60
C ALA A 297 -11.23 -10.90 3.28
N LEU A 298 -9.89 -10.91 3.21
CA LEU A 298 -9.16 -11.00 1.94
C LEU A 298 -8.72 -12.41 1.51
N GLY A 299 -9.09 -13.47 2.24
CA GLY A 299 -8.69 -14.84 1.88
C GLY A 299 -9.66 -15.92 2.38
N PRO A 300 -9.55 -17.14 1.83
CA PRO A 300 -10.45 -18.26 2.13
C PRO A 300 -10.32 -18.78 3.57
N GLU A 301 -9.24 -18.46 4.30
CA GLU A 301 -9.03 -18.87 5.69
C GLU A 301 -10.09 -18.32 6.66
N PHE A 302 -10.79 -17.24 6.29
CA PHE A 302 -11.88 -16.65 7.07
C PHE A 302 -13.22 -17.40 6.91
N GLY A 303 -13.29 -18.44 6.08
CA GLY A 303 -14.50 -19.26 5.87
C GLY A 303 -15.51 -18.60 4.93
N GLN A 304 -16.80 -18.94 5.08
CA GLN A 304 -17.88 -18.32 4.29
C GLN A 304 -18.37 -17.01 4.91
N PRO A 305 -18.86 -16.03 4.13
CA PRO A 305 -19.33 -14.74 4.65
C PRO A 305 -20.38 -14.82 5.76
N LYS A 306 -21.26 -15.82 5.71
CA LYS A 306 -22.25 -16.09 6.78
C LYS A 306 -21.60 -16.58 8.07
N GLU A 307 -20.60 -17.46 7.97
CA GLU A 307 -19.88 -18.01 9.13
C GLU A 307 -19.01 -16.93 9.78
N PHE A 308 -18.36 -16.08 8.98
CA PHE A 308 -17.61 -14.93 9.45
C PHE A 308 -18.54 -13.89 10.11
N SER A 309 -19.70 -13.59 9.51
CA SER A 309 -20.76 -12.78 10.13
C SER A 309 -21.19 -13.32 11.50
N GLU A 310 -21.46 -14.62 11.61
CA GLU A 310 -21.86 -15.27 12.87
C GLU A 310 -20.76 -15.21 13.95
N LYS A 311 -19.48 -15.32 13.57
CA LYS A 311 -18.34 -15.11 14.48
C LYS A 311 -18.22 -13.67 14.97
N ILE A 312 -18.46 -12.68 14.10
CA ILE A 312 -18.48 -11.26 14.52
C ILE A 312 -19.61 -11.02 15.52
N ALA A 313 -20.81 -11.58 15.27
CA ALA A 313 -21.97 -11.46 16.14
C ALA A 313 -21.77 -12.16 17.50
N GLN A 314 -20.98 -13.25 17.55
CA GLN A 314 -20.59 -13.92 18.79
C GLN A 314 -19.62 -13.08 19.63
N GLY A 315 -18.65 -12.41 18.98
CA GLY A 315 -17.62 -11.61 19.63
C GLY A 315 -16.62 -12.41 20.49
N TRP A 316 -15.63 -11.70 21.04
CA TRP A 316 -14.65 -12.26 21.99
C TRP A 316 -15.27 -12.36 23.39
N GLN A 317 -15.01 -13.48 24.08
CA GLN A 317 -15.74 -13.89 25.29
C GLN A 317 -14.91 -13.90 26.59
N GLY A 318 -13.60 -13.62 26.53
CA GLY A 318 -12.72 -13.33 27.68
C GLY A 318 -12.58 -14.41 28.74
#